data_AF-A0A6A6DX80-F1
#
_entry.id   AF-A0A6A6DX80-F1
#
_cell.length_a   1.000
_cell.length_b   1.000
_cell.length_c   1.000
_cell.angle_alpha   90.00
_cell.angle_beta   90.00
_cell.angle_gamma   90.00
#
_symmetry.space_group_name_H-M   'P 1'
#
loop_
_entity.id
_entity.type
_entity.pdbx_description
1 polymer ?
#
loop_
_entity_poly.entity_id
_entity_poly.type
_entity_poly.pdbx_seq_one_letter_code
_entity_poly.pdbx_strand_id
1 'polypeptide(L)'
;MQTILKVYRLPADPEVLLPAVIHRDSVGEPHVALRYPVVGLPRTPDRNNCTTSEIVLVFAGNISADRPIPTRKMYAFLPIRDYGFKFAIHAGFIFVSNRQDFKQNAWNDALVEHISHAMMSAVILFKSRRSGL
;
A
#
# COMPACT_ATOMS: atom_id res chain seq x y z
N MET A 1 -2.30 -1.39 -20.92
CA MET A 1 -2.02 -0.16 -20.14
C MET A 1 -1.47 -0.57 -18.78
N GLN A 2 -0.18 -0.33 -18.51
CA GLN A 2 0.49 -0.82 -17.31
C GLN A 2 0.86 0.37 -16.41
N THR A 3 0.23 0.49 -15.25
CA THR A 3 0.63 1.47 -14.23
C THR A 3 1.89 0.94 -13.53
N ILE A 4 2.99 1.66 -13.63
CA ILE A 4 4.26 1.30 -12.97
C ILE A 4 4.48 2.27 -11.82
N LEU A 5 4.43 1.75 -10.60
CA LEU A 5 4.88 2.47 -9.41
C LEU A 5 6.42 2.46 -9.43
N LYS A 6 7.05 3.62 -9.71
CA LYS A 6 8.49 3.79 -9.56
C LYS A 6 8.76 4.58 -8.28
N VAL A 7 8.96 3.87 -7.19
CA VAL A 7 9.49 4.48 -5.97
C VAL A 7 10.98 4.72 -6.21
N TYR A 8 11.40 5.99 -6.28
CA TYR A 8 12.81 6.34 -6.38
C TYR A 8 13.49 5.97 -5.06
N ARG A 9 14.08 4.77 -5.04
CA ARG A 9 14.68 4.07 -3.91
C ARG A 9 13.70 3.77 -2.76
N LEU A 10 13.54 2.48 -2.48
CA LEU A 10 13.06 2.03 -1.18
C LEU A 10 14.18 2.35 -0.16
N PRO A 11 13.97 3.21 0.84
CA PRO A 11 14.93 3.40 1.92
C PRO A 11 14.96 2.15 2.79
N ALA A 12 16.07 1.96 3.50
CA ALA A 12 16.22 0.84 4.42
C ALA A 12 15.28 0.95 5.63
N ASP A 13 14.90 2.16 6.02
CA ASP A 13 14.14 2.43 7.23
C ASP A 13 12.62 2.23 7.01
N PRO A 14 11.98 1.28 7.72
CA PRO A 14 10.52 1.19 7.75
C PRO A 14 9.92 2.41 8.47
N GLU A 15 8.61 2.66 8.25
CA GLU A 15 7.84 3.68 8.98
C GLU A 15 8.24 5.15 8.71
N VAL A 16 8.80 5.43 7.54
CA VAL A 16 9.03 6.81 7.07
C VAL A 16 8.09 7.12 5.89
N LEU A 17 7.59 8.36 5.84
CA LEU A 17 6.84 8.88 4.69
C LEU A 17 7.80 9.33 3.59
N LEU A 18 7.64 8.78 2.39
CA LEU A 18 8.60 8.94 1.30
C LEU A 18 7.94 9.54 0.07
N PRO A 19 8.56 10.54 -0.57
CA PRO A 19 8.13 10.98 -1.90
C PRO A 19 8.17 9.80 -2.89
N ALA A 20 7.08 9.62 -3.63
CA ALA A 20 6.96 8.59 -4.66
C ALA A 20 6.40 9.22 -5.94
N VAL A 21 6.75 8.65 -7.09
CA VAL A 21 6.15 9.03 -8.37
C VAL A 21 5.47 7.81 -8.97
N ILE A 22 4.16 7.91 -9.18
CA ILE A 22 3.43 6.89 -9.92
C ILE A 22 3.42 7.32 -11.37
N HIS A 23 4.00 6.49 -12.24
CA HIS A 23 3.93 6.72 -13.68
C HIS A 23 2.69 6.01 -14.24
N ARG A 24 1.80 6.82 -14.81
CA ARG A 24 0.71 6.35 -15.66
C ARG A 24 1.01 6.87 -17.06
N ASP A 25 1.42 5.96 -17.94
CA ASP A 25 2.00 6.28 -19.25
C ASP A 25 3.24 7.19 -19.12
N SER A 26 3.32 8.28 -19.88
CA SER A 26 4.44 9.24 -19.82
C SER A 26 4.31 10.28 -18.70
N VAL A 27 3.20 10.29 -17.96
CA VAL A 27 2.91 11.29 -16.93
C VAL A 27 3.24 10.73 -15.54
N GLY A 28 4.11 11.42 -14.82
CA GLY A 28 4.45 11.13 -13.43
C GLY A 28 3.58 11.96 -12.49
N GLU A 29 2.85 11.30 -11.59
CA GLU A 29 2.06 11.97 -10.56
C GLU A 29 2.79 11.88 -9.20
N PRO A 30 2.96 13.01 -8.48
CA PRO A 30 3.58 13.00 -7.16
C PRO A 30 2.67 12.35 -6.12
N HIS A 31 3.27 11.49 -5.32
CA HIS A 31 2.63 10.71 -4.26
C HIS A 31 3.53 10.69 -3.02
N VAL A 32 2.97 10.23 -1.90
CA VAL A 32 3.70 9.91 -0.68
C VAL A 32 3.42 8.44 -0.35
N ALA A 33 4.47 7.65 -0.16
CA ALA A 33 4.37 6.24 0.20
C ALA A 33 4.82 6.01 1.65
N LEU A 34 4.13 5.14 2.36
CA LEU A 34 4.54 4.56 3.64
C LEU A 34 4.79 3.07 3.43
N ARG A 35 5.93 2.57 3.93
CA ARG A 35 6.19 1.13 4.07
C ARG A 35 6.02 0.73 5.52
N TYR A 36 5.18 -0.27 5.75
CA TYR A 36 4.84 -0.79 7.06
C TYR A 36 5.19 -2.29 7.11
N PRO A 37 6.22 -2.69 7.87
CA PRO A 37 6.59 -4.08 8.00
C PRO A 37 5.52 -4.83 8.81
N VAL A 38 5.22 -6.05 8.38
CA VAL A 38 4.29 -6.93 9.08
C VAL A 38 5.03 -8.19 9.50
N VAL A 39 4.97 -8.51 10.79
CA VAL A 39 5.59 -9.69 11.39
C VAL A 39 4.53 -10.51 12.12
N GLY A 40 4.80 -11.79 12.35
CA GLY A 40 3.88 -12.67 13.08
C GLY A 40 2.66 -13.13 12.26
N LEU A 41 2.74 -13.11 10.93
CA LEU A 41 1.65 -13.60 10.08
C LEU A 41 1.46 -15.12 10.23
N PRO A 42 0.22 -15.62 10.11
CA PRO A 42 -0.08 -17.05 10.16
C PRO A 42 0.71 -17.84 9.11
N ARG A 43 1.31 -18.96 9.50
CA ARG A 43 2.05 -19.81 8.55
C ARG A 43 1.09 -20.40 7.51
N THR A 44 1.50 -20.34 6.25
CA THR A 44 0.77 -20.95 5.14
C THR A 44 1.73 -21.64 4.17
N PRO A 45 1.37 -22.82 3.62
CA PRO A 45 2.17 -23.51 2.61
C PRO A 45 2.44 -22.64 1.37
N ASP A 46 1.49 -21.78 1.00
CA ASP A 46 1.57 -20.87 -0.15
C ASP A 46 2.71 -19.83 -0.01
N ARG A 47 3.31 -19.72 1.18
CA ARG A 47 4.39 -18.75 1.53
C ARG A 47 5.62 -19.43 2.12
N ASN A 48 5.84 -20.72 1.88
CA ASN A 48 6.96 -21.48 2.45
C ASN A 48 7.10 -21.32 3.97
N ASN A 49 5.97 -21.22 4.69
CA ASN A 49 5.92 -20.94 6.13
C ASN A 49 6.59 -19.64 6.58
N CYS A 50 6.82 -18.69 5.67
CA CYS A 50 7.18 -17.32 6.01
C CYS A 50 6.10 -16.70 6.91
N THR A 51 6.50 -15.84 7.85
CA THR A 51 5.62 -15.15 8.81
C THR A 51 5.77 -13.63 8.74
N THR A 52 6.40 -13.13 7.67
CA THR A 52 6.69 -11.70 7.49
C THR A 52 6.21 -11.22 6.12
N SER A 53 5.76 -9.98 6.05
CA SER A 53 5.34 -9.33 4.81
C SER A 53 5.54 -7.82 4.93
N GLU A 54 5.10 -7.08 3.92
CA GLU A 54 5.09 -5.62 3.92
C GLU A 54 3.75 -5.12 3.40
N ILE A 55 3.29 -4.01 3.99
CA ILE A 55 2.18 -3.19 3.49
C ILE A 55 2.77 -1.86 3.03
N VAL A 56 2.48 -1.47 1.80
CA VAL A 56 2.80 -0.15 1.25
C VAL A 56 1.50 0.62 1.06
N LEU A 57 1.37 1.76 1.73
CA LEU A 57 0.28 2.70 1.51
C LEU A 57 0.78 3.84 0.64
N VAL A 58 0.04 4.21 -0.40
CA VAL A 58 0.43 5.30 -1.31
C VAL A 58 -0.69 6.34 -1.41
N PHE A 59 -0.39 7.53 -0.91
CA PHE A 59 -1.27 8.70 -0.84
C PHE A 59 -0.94 9.68 -1.98
N ALA A 60 -1.93 10.41 -2.49
CA ALA A 60 -1.69 11.48 -3.46
C ALA A 60 -0.89 12.62 -2.80
N GLY A 61 0.10 13.16 -3.51
CA GLY A 61 0.98 14.22 -2.98
C GLY A 61 0.31 15.58 -2.86
N ASN A 62 -0.72 15.83 -3.66
CA ASN A 62 -1.56 17.03 -3.61
C ASN A 62 -3.03 16.62 -3.45
N ILE A 63 -3.54 16.72 -2.23
CA ILE A 63 -4.97 16.59 -1.95
C ILE A 63 -5.51 18.01 -1.81
N SER A 64 -6.10 18.54 -2.88
CA SER A 64 -6.77 19.83 -2.82
C SER A 64 -8.19 19.65 -2.30
N ALA A 65 -8.60 20.46 -1.33
CA ALA A 65 -9.91 20.35 -0.68
C ALA A 65 -11.09 20.69 -1.63
N ASP A 66 -10.81 21.32 -2.76
CA ASP A 66 -11.76 21.76 -3.78
C ASP A 66 -12.08 20.70 -4.85
N ARG A 67 -11.39 19.54 -4.84
CA ARG A 67 -11.58 18.48 -5.84
C ARG A 67 -12.05 17.17 -5.23
N PRO A 68 -13.03 16.47 -5.84
CA PRO A 68 -13.37 15.11 -5.46
C PRO A 68 -12.15 14.19 -5.55
N ILE A 69 -11.78 13.55 -4.44
CA ILE A 69 -10.67 12.60 -4.44
C ILE A 69 -11.15 11.30 -5.11
N PRO A 70 -10.54 10.85 -6.23
CA PRO A 70 -10.95 9.62 -6.91
C PRO A 70 -10.61 8.38 -6.06
N THR A 71 -11.37 7.29 -6.24
CA THR A 71 -10.98 5.97 -5.70
C THR A 71 -9.71 5.47 -6.40
N ARG A 72 -8.95 4.64 -5.71
CA ARG A 72 -7.65 4.11 -6.11
C ARG A 72 -7.67 2.59 -5.91
N LYS A 73 -7.01 1.89 -6.83
CA LYS A 73 -6.95 0.43 -6.83
C LYS A 73 -6.01 -0.08 -5.74
N MET A 74 -6.23 -1.32 -5.32
CA MET A 74 -5.28 -2.11 -4.54
C MET A 74 -4.33 -2.85 -5.49
N TYR A 75 -3.03 -2.86 -5.17
CA TYR A 75 -1.96 -3.39 -6.02
C TYR A 75 -1.23 -4.52 -5.32
N ALA A 76 -1.23 -5.74 -5.87
CA ALA A 76 -0.20 -6.71 -5.53
C ALA A 76 0.40 -7.19 -6.86
N PHE A 77 1.51 -6.56 -7.25
CA PHE A 77 2.19 -6.70 -8.54
C PHE A 77 1.35 -6.47 -9.83
N LEU A 78 0.02 -6.40 -9.78
CA LEU A 78 -0.92 -5.92 -10.80
C LEU A 78 -2.16 -5.34 -10.09
N PRO A 79 -2.92 -4.41 -10.72
CA PRO A 79 -4.18 -3.94 -10.15
C PRO A 79 -5.21 -5.08 -10.11
N ILE A 80 -5.63 -5.49 -8.91
CA ILE A 80 -6.58 -6.61 -8.75
C ILE A 80 -8.03 -6.13 -8.76
N ARG A 81 -8.38 -5.13 -7.94
CA ARG A 81 -9.74 -4.61 -7.84
C ARG A 81 -9.77 -3.18 -7.26
N ASP A 82 -10.86 -2.45 -7.48
CA ASP A 82 -11.20 -1.21 -6.78
C ASP A 82 -12.16 -1.56 -5.63
N TYR A 83 -11.76 -1.25 -4.40
CA TYR A 83 -12.56 -1.46 -3.18
C TYR A 83 -13.04 -0.13 -2.56
N GLY A 84 -12.93 0.99 -3.29
CA GLY A 84 -13.39 2.30 -2.84
C GLY A 84 -12.37 3.11 -2.02
N PHE A 85 -11.17 2.57 -1.78
CA PHE A 85 -10.11 3.30 -1.09
C PHE A 85 -9.68 4.53 -1.90
N LYS A 86 -9.36 5.64 -1.23
CA LYS A 86 -8.86 6.88 -1.88
C LYS A 86 -7.33 6.91 -2.01
N PHE A 87 -6.68 5.86 -1.56
CA PHE A 87 -5.24 5.63 -1.59
C PHE A 87 -4.98 4.22 -2.10
N ALA A 88 -3.78 3.98 -2.63
CA ALA A 88 -3.40 2.67 -3.11
C ALA A 88 -2.77 1.85 -1.98
N ILE A 89 -3.11 0.56 -1.93
CA ILE A 89 -2.55 -0.38 -0.94
C ILE A 89 -1.80 -1.46 -1.72
N HIS A 90 -0.55 -1.73 -1.33
CA HIS A 90 0.17 -2.91 -1.77
C HIS A 90 0.49 -3.79 -0.59
N ALA A 91 0.08 -5.05 -0.62
CA ALA A 91 0.51 -6.02 0.37
C ALA A 91 0.69 -7.41 -0.25
N GLY A 92 1.41 -8.28 0.46
CA GLY A 92 1.66 -9.66 0.08
C GLY A 92 0.41 -10.57 0.17
N PHE A 93 -0.72 -10.20 -0.44
CA PHE A 93 -1.91 -11.05 -0.48
C PHE A 93 -1.68 -12.33 -1.28
N ILE A 94 -2.41 -13.38 -0.91
CA ILE A 94 -2.53 -14.64 -1.65
C ILE A 94 -3.80 -14.58 -2.49
N PHE A 95 -3.68 -14.79 -3.79
CA PHE A 95 -4.79 -14.73 -4.73
C PHE A 95 -5.36 -16.11 -5.02
N VAL A 96 -6.64 -16.16 -5.39
CA VAL A 96 -7.16 -17.30 -6.13
C VAL A 96 -6.55 -17.34 -7.53
N SER A 97 -6.50 -18.52 -8.16
CA SER A 97 -5.79 -18.77 -9.41
C SER A 97 -6.17 -17.84 -10.56
N ASN A 98 -7.41 -17.32 -10.57
CA ASN A 98 -7.91 -16.37 -11.57
C ASN A 98 -7.42 -14.93 -11.35
N ARG A 99 -6.72 -14.64 -10.24
CA ARG A 99 -6.17 -13.32 -9.84
C ARG A 99 -7.21 -12.19 -9.81
N GLN A 100 -8.50 -12.51 -9.76
CA GLN A 100 -9.60 -11.53 -9.67
C GLN A 100 -10.12 -11.36 -8.25
N ASP A 101 -9.74 -12.25 -7.33
CA ASP A 101 -10.13 -12.18 -5.93
C ASP A 101 -9.04 -12.67 -4.96
N PHE A 102 -9.24 -12.38 -3.69
CA PHE A 102 -8.40 -12.89 -2.62
C PHE A 102 -8.81 -14.31 -2.23
N LYS A 103 -7.83 -15.15 -1.89
CA LYS A 103 -8.12 -16.41 -1.21
C LYS A 103 -8.54 -16.06 0.22
N GLN A 104 -9.74 -16.43 0.66
CA GLN A 104 -10.10 -16.26 2.06
C GLN A 104 -9.24 -17.21 2.91
N ASN A 105 -8.34 -16.64 3.73
CA ASN A 105 -7.41 -17.39 4.55
C ASN A 105 -6.81 -16.49 5.64
N ALA A 106 -6.32 -17.12 6.71
CA ALA A 106 -5.79 -16.44 7.88
C ALA A 106 -4.64 -15.46 7.58
N TRP A 107 -3.80 -15.72 6.56
CA TRP A 107 -2.73 -14.79 6.17
C TRP A 107 -3.29 -13.50 5.58
N ASN A 108 -4.26 -13.60 4.67
CA ASN A 108 -4.91 -12.44 4.07
C ASN A 108 -5.73 -11.66 5.12
N ASP A 109 -6.43 -12.37 5.99
CA ASP A 109 -7.21 -11.76 7.07
C ASP A 109 -6.29 -10.97 8.02
N ALA A 110 -5.16 -11.56 8.40
CA ALA A 110 -4.14 -10.88 9.21
C ALA A 110 -3.53 -9.67 8.47
N LEU A 111 -3.29 -9.74 7.15
CA LEU A 111 -2.85 -8.58 6.39
C LEU A 111 -3.89 -7.46 6.37
N VAL A 112 -5.18 -7.80 6.25
CA VAL A 112 -6.28 -6.81 6.32
C VAL A 112 -6.31 -6.11 7.67
N GLU A 113 -6.15 -6.86 8.76
CA GLU A 113 -6.04 -6.29 10.10
C GLU A 113 -4.86 -5.31 10.19
N HIS A 114 -3.68 -5.70 9.71
CA HIS A 114 -2.47 -4.87 9.72
C HIS A 114 -2.56 -3.61 8.83
N ILE A 115 -3.46 -3.57 7.84
CA ILE A 115 -3.70 -2.33 7.06
C ILE A 115 -4.21 -1.21 7.97
N SER A 116 -5.04 -1.53 8.98
CA SER A 116 -5.53 -0.52 9.93
C SER A 116 -4.39 0.08 10.77
N HIS A 117 -3.46 -0.75 11.22
CA HIS A 117 -2.25 -0.33 11.94
C HIS A 117 -1.32 0.51 11.06
N ALA A 118 -1.09 0.09 9.82
CA ALA A 118 -0.31 0.85 8.84
C ALA A 118 -0.93 2.24 8.59
N MET A 119 -2.27 2.31 8.49
CA MET A 119 -2.97 3.57 8.29
C MET A 119 -2.85 4.49 9.52
N MET A 120 -2.95 3.95 10.73
CA MET A 120 -2.73 4.70 11.96
C MET A 120 -1.31 5.29 12.01
N SER A 121 -0.30 4.47 11.68
CA SER A 121 1.10 4.93 11.59
C SER A 121 1.24 6.07 10.57
N ALA A 122 0.61 5.96 9.39
CA ALA A 122 0.61 7.03 8.40
C ALA A 122 0.05 8.34 8.96
N VAL A 123 -1.09 8.29 9.66
CA VAL A 123 -1.73 9.49 10.26
C VAL A 123 -0.80 10.14 11.29
N ILE A 124 -0.16 9.35 12.15
CA ILE A 124 0.79 9.86 13.15
C ILE A 124 1.97 10.55 12.46
N LEU A 125 2.55 9.92 11.44
CA LEU A 125 3.70 10.47 10.70
C LEU A 125 3.32 11.75 9.94
N PHE A 126 2.15 11.81 9.32
CA PHE A 126 1.66 13.02 8.65
C PHE A 126 1.48 14.18 9.64
N LYS A 127 0.95 13.90 10.84
CA LYS A 127 0.82 14.90 11.90
C LYS A 127 2.20 15.43 12.32
N SER A 128 3.14 14.54 12.61
CA SER A 128 4.50 14.90 13.03
C SER A 128 5.25 15.71 11.96
N ARG A 129 5.04 15.39 10.67
CA ARG A 129 5.62 16.14 9.55
C ARG A 129 5.09 17.58 9.44
N ARG A 130 3.86 17.83 9.88
CA ARG A 130 3.23 19.16 9.88
C ARG A 130 3.61 20.00 11.10
N SER A 131 3.96 19.39 12.23
CA SER A 131 4.37 20.07 13.47
C SER A 131 5.81 20.59 13.47
N GLY A 132 6.58 20.32 12.42
CA GLY A 132 7.94 20.84 12.20
C GLY A 132 8.02 22.04 11.23
N LEU A 133 6.89 22.69 10.96
CA LEU A 133 6.76 23.94 10.21
C LEU A 133 6.31 25.08 11.13
#